data_AF-A0A6N8UZS2-F1
#
_entry.id   AF-A0A6N8UZS2-F1
#
_cell.length_a   1.000
_cell.length_b   1.000
_cell.length_c   1.000
_cell.angle_alpha   90.00
_cell.angle_beta   90.00
_cell.angle_gamma   90.00
#
_symmetry.space_group_name_H-M   'P 1'
#
loop_
_entity.id
_entity.type
_entity.pdbx_description
1 polymer ?
#
loop_
_entity_poly.entity_id
_entity_poly.type
_entity_poly.pdbx_seq_one_letter_code
_entity_poly.pdbx_strand_id
1 'polypeptide(L)'
;MPFGRSGEIHVTVETPLHLGLGWLRQEIEWASGGGWTMYEEIGYRDVVGEQEGRRNPGLPLQYADNYSRVIQALDKDPNFQLAEVPPLELTECEGDNSRITLRIIDAPSAQNRVWVRCASGTLATLVTAGSGPDVDAAKVVQFVQMVRTQTVGTAFRSAYVGSLPFGTVAKGTDTGWDTHTTFVFRTPDEGDTKETQAAWDEFWREHNHGARTLPPGVDWETDMVLAGFLGVREEVGDSAEIRSVITIAAGTKVEWVERIPGDFCVPAHRIVRPFHIVFAPRAPAPVEFSEVRLDPVTCGT
;
A
#
# COMPACT_ATOMS: atom_id res chain seq x y z
N MET A 1 -11.42 -27.54 22.41
CA MET A 1 -11.66 -26.08 22.36
C MET A 1 -11.77 -25.70 20.89
N PRO A 2 -12.59 -24.70 20.52
CA PRO A 2 -12.64 -24.23 19.13
C PRO A 2 -11.25 -23.76 18.67
N PHE A 3 -10.89 -24.11 17.44
CA PHE A 3 -9.64 -23.71 16.81
C PHE A 3 -9.57 -22.17 16.69
N GLY A 4 -8.41 -21.59 16.98
CA GLY A 4 -8.15 -20.15 16.83
C GLY A 4 -8.68 -19.26 17.96
N ARG A 5 -9.23 -19.84 19.03
CA ARG A 5 -9.79 -19.07 20.17
C ARG A 5 -8.73 -18.23 20.90
N SER A 6 -7.47 -18.66 20.89
CA SER A 6 -6.34 -17.93 21.44
C SER A 6 -5.19 -17.99 20.45
N GLY A 7 -4.76 -16.84 19.93
CA GLY A 7 -3.77 -16.79 18.86
C GLY A 7 -4.00 -15.59 17.96
N GLU A 8 -3.83 -15.77 16.65
CA GLU A 8 -3.80 -14.68 15.68
C GLU A 8 -4.52 -15.04 14.37
N ILE A 9 -5.16 -14.03 13.77
CA ILE A 9 -5.70 -14.08 12.42
C ILE A 9 -4.87 -13.14 11.55
N HIS A 10 -4.31 -13.65 10.47
CA HIS A 10 -3.57 -12.89 9.48
C HIS A 10 -4.32 -12.96 8.16
N VAL A 11 -4.56 -11.82 7.55
CA VAL A 11 -5.22 -11.69 6.25
C VAL A 11 -4.32 -10.90 5.35
N THR A 12 -3.98 -11.44 4.18
CA THR A 12 -3.29 -10.71 3.12
C THR A 12 -4.14 -10.75 1.86
N VAL A 13 -4.37 -9.59 1.24
CA VAL A 13 -5.03 -9.45 -0.06
C VAL A 13 -4.07 -8.75 -1.00
N GLU A 14 -3.55 -9.48 -1.99
CA GLU A 14 -2.69 -8.95 -3.06
C GLU A 14 -3.55 -8.76 -4.30
N THR A 15 -3.78 -7.51 -4.69
CA THR A 15 -4.64 -7.13 -5.82
C THR A 15 -3.76 -6.65 -6.97
N PRO A 16 -3.83 -7.27 -8.17
CA PRO A 16 -3.18 -6.70 -9.34
C PRO A 16 -3.80 -5.34 -9.69
N LEU A 17 -2.96 -4.36 -10.04
CA LEU A 17 -3.37 -3.03 -10.46
C LEU A 17 -3.04 -2.81 -11.93
N HIS A 18 -3.90 -2.03 -12.60
CA HIS A 18 -3.69 -1.55 -13.96
C HIS A 18 -3.28 -2.68 -14.93
N LEU A 19 -4.14 -3.69 -15.06
CA LEU A 19 -3.93 -4.88 -15.91
C LEU A 19 -2.67 -5.69 -15.54
N GLY A 20 -2.37 -5.77 -14.24
CA GLY A 20 -1.22 -6.53 -13.71
C GLY A 20 0.12 -5.81 -13.80
N LEU A 21 0.16 -4.54 -14.21
CA LEU A 21 1.39 -3.77 -14.29
C LEU A 21 1.98 -3.40 -12.92
N GLY A 22 1.16 -3.45 -11.87
CA GLY A 22 1.62 -3.34 -10.49
C GLY A 22 0.66 -4.03 -9.54
N TRP A 23 0.77 -3.73 -8.26
CA TRP A 23 0.02 -4.43 -7.22
C TRP A 23 -0.30 -3.55 -6.02
N LEU A 24 -1.35 -3.93 -5.30
CA LEU A 24 -1.73 -3.41 -4.00
C LEU A 24 -1.81 -4.58 -3.03
N ARG A 25 -0.98 -4.57 -1.99
CA ARG A 25 -1.03 -5.53 -0.89
C ARG A 25 -1.66 -4.90 0.32
N GLN A 26 -2.65 -5.59 0.90
CA GLN A 26 -3.32 -5.16 2.12
C GLN A 26 -3.26 -6.28 3.14
N GLU A 27 -2.71 -5.99 4.31
CA GLU A 27 -2.47 -6.97 5.37
C GLU A 27 -3.18 -6.56 6.65
N ILE A 28 -3.85 -7.50 7.32
CA ILE A 28 -4.37 -7.34 8.69
C ILE A 28 -3.73 -8.43 9.55
N GLU A 29 -3.11 -8.03 10.65
CA GLU A 29 -2.74 -8.93 11.74
C GLU A 29 -3.65 -8.62 12.93
N TRP A 30 -4.31 -9.65 13.48
CA TRP A 30 -5.23 -9.48 14.59
C TRP A 30 -5.03 -10.55 15.65
N ALA A 31 -4.57 -10.13 16.83
CA ALA A 31 -4.35 -11.01 17.96
C ALA A 31 -5.61 -11.20 18.80
N SER A 32 -5.73 -12.35 19.48
CA SER A 32 -6.86 -12.67 20.35
C SER A 32 -6.98 -11.75 21.58
N GLY A 33 -5.92 -11.02 21.92
CA GLY A 33 -5.95 -9.93 22.91
C GLY A 33 -6.67 -8.66 22.40
N GLY A 34 -7.11 -8.65 21.14
CA GLY A 34 -7.86 -7.60 20.46
C GLY A 34 -7.00 -6.56 19.73
N GLY A 35 -5.69 -6.54 19.97
CA GLY A 35 -4.78 -5.68 19.22
C GLY A 35 -4.73 -6.08 17.75
N TRP A 36 -4.83 -5.10 16.86
CA TRP A 36 -4.69 -5.32 15.43
C TRP A 36 -3.88 -4.22 14.76
N THR A 37 -3.17 -4.61 13.71
CA THR A 37 -2.48 -3.74 12.76
C THR A 37 -3.03 -4.00 11.37
N MET A 38 -3.00 -2.98 10.54
CA MET A 38 -3.37 -3.06 9.14
C MET A 38 -2.37 -2.28 8.32
N TYR A 39 -1.82 -2.90 7.29
CA TYR A 39 -0.84 -2.30 6.40
C TYR A 39 -1.36 -2.31 4.97
N GLU A 40 -1.13 -1.24 4.25
CA GLU A 40 -1.30 -1.14 2.81
C GLU A 40 0.04 -0.83 2.17
N GLU A 41 0.31 -1.48 1.05
CA GLU A 41 1.54 -1.30 0.28
C GLU A 41 1.16 -1.33 -1.19
N ILE A 42 1.57 -0.30 -1.94
CA ILE A 42 1.42 -0.25 -3.39
C ILE A 42 2.78 -0.49 -4.04
N GLY A 43 2.83 -1.14 -5.20
CA GLY A 43 4.08 -1.35 -5.91
C GLY A 43 3.92 -1.39 -7.42
N TYR A 44 5.04 -1.20 -8.12
CA TYR A 44 5.15 -1.17 -9.58
C TYR A 44 6.47 -1.82 -10.02
N ARG A 45 6.44 -2.72 -11.02
CA ARG A 45 7.62 -3.42 -11.55
C ARG A 45 8.52 -4.06 -10.48
N ASP A 46 7.91 -4.80 -9.55
CA ASP A 46 8.58 -5.41 -8.39
C ASP A 46 9.24 -4.43 -7.41
N VAL A 47 9.06 -3.12 -7.60
CA VAL A 47 9.51 -2.07 -6.69
C VAL A 47 8.36 -1.67 -5.78
N VAL A 48 8.61 -1.73 -4.47
CA VAL A 48 7.68 -1.22 -3.46
C VAL A 48 7.59 0.30 -3.55
N GLY A 49 6.36 0.82 -3.59
CA GLY A 49 6.01 2.23 -3.57
C GLY A 49 5.95 2.78 -2.15
N GLU A 50 4.84 3.43 -1.82
CA GLU A 50 4.56 3.92 -0.47
C GLU A 50 3.86 2.84 0.36
N GLN A 51 3.99 2.95 1.68
CA GLN A 51 3.29 2.11 2.65
C GLN A 51 2.44 2.98 3.58
N GLU A 52 1.29 2.47 3.99
CA GLU A 52 0.41 3.11 4.98
C GLU A 52 0.04 2.10 6.06
N GLY A 53 0.31 2.45 7.32
CA GLY A 53 0.03 1.62 8.48
C GLY A 53 -1.06 2.20 9.37
N ARG A 54 -1.98 1.36 9.81
CA ARG A 54 -3.01 1.69 10.81
C ARG A 54 -2.96 0.66 11.93
N ARG A 55 -3.32 1.07 13.13
CA ARG A 55 -3.51 0.17 14.28
C ARG A 55 -4.80 0.51 14.99
N ASN A 56 -5.26 -0.39 15.85
CA ASN A 56 -6.42 -0.12 16.67
C ASN A 56 -6.23 1.19 17.50
N PRO A 57 -7.18 2.14 17.45
CA PRO A 57 -7.01 3.45 18.09
C PRO A 57 -7.19 3.42 19.63
N GLY A 58 -7.71 2.32 20.17
CA GLY A 58 -8.04 2.16 21.58
C GLY A 58 -7.24 1.05 22.28
N LEU A 59 -7.62 0.74 23.52
CA LEU A 59 -7.02 -0.37 24.26
C LEU A 59 -7.37 -1.71 23.58
N PRO A 60 -6.39 -2.60 23.34
CA PRO A 60 -6.61 -3.90 22.71
C PRO A 60 -7.80 -4.68 23.28
N LEU A 61 -7.97 -4.68 24.60
CA LEU A 61 -9.03 -5.43 25.29
C LEU A 61 -10.45 -5.07 24.81
N GLN A 62 -10.69 -3.86 24.33
CA GLN A 62 -12.00 -3.43 23.80
C GLN A 62 -12.39 -4.18 22.51
N TYR A 63 -11.40 -4.72 21.79
CA TYR A 63 -11.57 -5.43 20.53
C TYR A 63 -11.47 -6.96 20.68
N ALA A 64 -11.10 -7.47 21.86
CA ALA A 64 -10.98 -8.91 22.12
C ALA A 64 -12.33 -9.65 21.99
N ASP A 65 -13.43 -8.95 22.35
CA ASP A 65 -14.80 -9.45 22.18
C ASP A 65 -15.15 -9.63 20.69
N ASN A 66 -14.73 -8.70 19.83
CA ASN A 66 -14.94 -8.79 18.39
C ASN A 66 -14.17 -9.98 17.81
N TYR A 67 -12.92 -10.19 18.23
CA TYR A 67 -12.12 -11.36 17.83
C TYR A 67 -12.84 -12.65 18.20
N SER A 68 -13.32 -12.74 19.44
CA SER A 68 -14.04 -13.89 19.95
C SER A 68 -15.33 -14.18 19.16
N ARG A 69 -16.05 -13.16 18.69
CA ARG A 69 -17.24 -13.33 17.83
C ARG A 69 -16.87 -13.87 16.45
N VAL A 70 -15.79 -13.39 15.85
CA VAL A 70 -15.30 -13.88 14.55
C VAL A 70 -14.91 -15.36 14.62
N ILE A 71 -14.17 -15.77 15.65
CA ILE A 71 -13.82 -17.18 15.84
C ILE A 71 -15.05 -18.04 16.17
N GLN A 72 -16.02 -17.53 16.93
CA GLN A 72 -17.26 -18.26 17.16
C GLN A 72 -18.09 -18.46 15.88
N ALA A 73 -18.10 -17.45 14.99
CA ALA A 73 -18.76 -17.58 13.69
C ALA A 73 -18.08 -18.64 12.81
N LEU A 74 -16.75 -18.73 12.84
CA LEU A 74 -15.98 -19.80 12.15
C LEU A 74 -16.46 -21.21 12.53
N ASP A 75 -16.81 -21.43 13.80
CA ASP A 75 -17.21 -22.74 14.33
C ASP A 75 -18.72 -23.02 14.13
N LYS A 76 -19.56 -21.98 14.27
CA LYS A 76 -21.02 -22.15 14.39
C LYS A 76 -21.80 -21.84 13.11
N ASP A 77 -21.27 -21.02 12.21
CA ASP A 77 -21.95 -20.65 10.99
C ASP A 77 -21.54 -21.58 9.84
N PRO A 78 -22.48 -22.32 9.22
CA PRO A 78 -22.18 -23.18 8.08
C PRO A 78 -21.50 -22.47 6.91
N ASN A 79 -21.71 -21.15 6.76
CA ASN A 79 -21.06 -20.36 5.71
C ASN A 79 -19.57 -20.10 5.99
N PHE A 80 -19.12 -20.27 7.23
CA PHE A 80 -17.73 -20.04 7.66
C PHE A 80 -16.98 -21.31 8.08
N GLN A 81 -17.48 -22.51 7.77
CA GLN A 81 -16.81 -23.77 8.12
C GLN A 81 -15.54 -24.01 7.27
N LEU A 82 -14.48 -23.25 7.54
CA LEU A 82 -13.19 -23.34 6.82
C LEU A 82 -12.42 -24.62 7.13
N ALA A 83 -12.79 -25.35 8.19
CA ALA A 83 -12.17 -26.62 8.53
C ALA A 83 -12.36 -27.70 7.45
N GLU A 84 -13.43 -27.60 6.66
CA GLU A 84 -13.75 -28.50 5.55
C GLU A 84 -13.15 -28.04 4.23
N VAL A 85 -12.69 -26.79 4.17
CA VAL A 85 -12.11 -26.20 2.98
C VAL A 85 -10.67 -26.72 2.83
N PRO A 86 -10.35 -27.47 1.75
CA PRO A 86 -9.02 -28.00 1.57
C PRO A 86 -8.00 -26.86 1.37
N PRO A 87 -6.78 -27.00 1.91
CA PRO A 87 -5.71 -26.07 1.58
C PRO A 87 -5.45 -26.14 0.07
N LEU A 88 -5.17 -24.98 -0.52
CA LEU A 88 -4.87 -24.86 -1.93
C LEU A 88 -3.55 -24.10 -2.05
N GLU A 89 -2.59 -24.68 -2.74
CA GLU A 89 -1.33 -24.03 -3.06
C GLU A 89 -1.50 -23.28 -4.39
N LEU A 90 -1.92 -22.01 -4.30
CA LEU A 90 -1.94 -21.11 -5.44
C LEU A 90 -0.77 -20.15 -5.38
N THR A 91 0.03 -20.14 -6.44
CA THR A 91 1.08 -19.13 -6.64
C THR A 91 0.49 -17.84 -7.17
N GLU A 92 -0.42 -17.92 -8.14
CA GLU A 92 -1.00 -16.77 -8.84
C GLU A 92 -2.51 -16.97 -9.09
N CYS A 93 -3.22 -15.85 -9.22
CA CYS A 93 -4.62 -15.80 -9.62
C CYS A 93 -4.73 -15.38 -11.09
N GLU A 94 -5.72 -15.91 -11.82
CA GLU A 94 -5.92 -15.55 -13.22
C GLU A 94 -6.49 -14.14 -13.37
N GLY A 95 -5.94 -13.37 -14.31
CA GLY A 95 -6.41 -12.05 -14.70
C GLY A 95 -6.28 -11.00 -13.59
N ASP A 96 -7.31 -10.16 -13.43
CA ASP A 96 -7.34 -9.09 -12.43
C ASP A 96 -7.84 -9.58 -11.05
N ASN A 97 -7.82 -10.88 -10.79
CA ASN A 97 -8.25 -11.42 -9.51
C ASN A 97 -7.17 -11.23 -8.44
N SER A 98 -7.63 -10.86 -7.26
CA SER A 98 -6.79 -10.72 -6.09
C SER A 98 -6.52 -12.08 -5.46
N ARG A 99 -5.29 -12.25 -5.00
CA ARG A 99 -4.87 -13.40 -4.19
C ARG A 99 -5.14 -13.10 -2.73
N ILE A 100 -5.95 -13.93 -2.11
CA ILE A 100 -6.34 -13.82 -0.71
C ILE A 100 -5.64 -14.94 0.05
N THR A 101 -4.82 -14.57 1.03
CA THR A 101 -4.21 -15.50 1.98
C THR A 101 -4.82 -15.25 3.35
N LEU A 102 -5.55 -16.22 3.86
CA LEU A 102 -6.03 -16.24 5.24
C LEU A 102 -5.19 -17.24 6.03
N ARG A 103 -4.61 -16.80 7.14
CA ARG A 103 -3.88 -17.64 8.08
C ARG A 103 -4.46 -17.48 9.48
N ILE A 104 -4.70 -18.60 10.16
CA ILE A 104 -5.10 -18.61 11.57
C ILE A 104 -4.10 -19.45 12.35
N ILE A 105 -3.52 -18.83 13.38
CA ILE A 105 -2.56 -19.44 14.30
C ILE A 105 -3.27 -19.68 15.63
N ASP A 106 -3.34 -20.93 16.07
CA ASP A 106 -3.91 -21.32 17.37
C ASP A 106 -2.78 -21.66 18.35
N ALA A 107 -2.46 -20.72 19.23
CA ALA A 107 -1.28 -20.76 20.07
C ALA A 107 -1.29 -21.94 21.07
N PRO A 108 -2.38 -22.25 21.79
CA PRO A 108 -2.42 -23.40 22.71
C PRO A 108 -2.16 -24.75 22.06
N SER A 109 -2.58 -24.96 20.81
CA SER A 109 -2.39 -26.22 20.09
C SER A 109 -1.20 -26.22 19.14
N ALA A 110 -0.47 -25.10 19.02
CA ALA A 110 0.58 -24.88 18.02
C ALA A 110 0.13 -25.25 16.58
N GLN A 111 -1.15 -25.03 16.28
CA GLN A 111 -1.70 -25.32 14.94
C GLN A 111 -1.71 -24.06 14.10
N ASN A 112 -1.36 -24.20 12.83
CA ASN A 112 -1.40 -23.12 11.85
C ASN A 112 -2.15 -23.64 10.61
N ARG A 113 -3.21 -22.94 10.22
CA ARG A 113 -3.99 -23.26 9.01
C ARG A 113 -3.96 -22.08 8.06
N VAL A 114 -3.74 -22.37 6.78
CA VAL A 114 -3.64 -21.38 5.72
C VAL A 114 -4.59 -21.74 4.58
N TRP A 115 -5.34 -20.76 4.11
CA TRP A 115 -6.21 -20.85 2.96
C TRP A 115 -5.81 -19.77 1.96
N VAL A 116 -5.45 -20.19 0.75
CA VAL A 116 -5.18 -19.27 -0.37
C VAL A 116 -6.29 -19.42 -1.40
N ARG A 117 -6.91 -18.31 -1.81
CA ARG A 117 -8.03 -18.26 -2.76
C ARG A 117 -7.95 -17.04 -3.66
N CYS A 118 -8.64 -17.10 -4.79
CA CYS A 118 -8.77 -15.98 -5.72
C CYS A 118 -10.17 -15.36 -5.62
N ALA A 119 -10.24 -14.03 -5.65
CA ALA A 119 -11.49 -13.31 -5.83
C ALA A 119 -11.23 -11.91 -6.39
N SER A 120 -12.23 -11.32 -7.01
CA SER A 120 -12.10 -9.98 -7.56
C SER A 120 -12.18 -8.89 -6.47
N GLY A 121 -11.38 -7.84 -6.64
CA GLY A 121 -11.42 -6.62 -5.82
C GLY A 121 -10.39 -6.57 -4.70
N THR A 122 -10.27 -5.40 -4.07
CA THR A 122 -9.35 -5.13 -2.94
C THR A 122 -9.99 -5.54 -1.62
N LEU A 123 -9.27 -5.54 -0.49
CA LEU A 123 -9.83 -5.80 0.85
C LEU A 123 -11.09 -4.94 1.14
N ALA A 124 -11.14 -3.71 0.64
CA ALA A 124 -12.30 -2.83 0.78
C ALA A 124 -13.50 -3.27 -0.08
N THR A 125 -13.26 -3.89 -1.23
CA THR A 125 -14.24 -4.13 -2.29
C THR A 125 -14.42 -5.61 -2.66
N LEU A 126 -13.82 -6.54 -1.90
CA LEU A 126 -13.96 -7.97 -2.11
C LEU A 126 -15.42 -8.35 -2.30
N VAL A 127 -15.69 -9.20 -3.28
CA VAL A 127 -17.02 -9.75 -3.56
C VAL A 127 -16.95 -11.26 -3.67
N THR A 128 -18.00 -11.95 -3.22
CA THR A 128 -18.11 -13.42 -3.30
C THR A 128 -18.49 -13.91 -4.69
N ALA A 129 -19.16 -13.07 -5.49
CA ALA A 129 -19.64 -13.42 -6.82
C ALA A 129 -18.51 -13.56 -7.87
N GLY A 130 -17.31 -13.07 -7.57
CA GLY A 130 -16.13 -13.10 -8.46
C GLY A 130 -15.17 -14.27 -8.21
N SER A 131 -15.51 -15.21 -7.33
CA SER A 131 -14.62 -16.30 -6.90
C SER A 131 -14.44 -17.45 -7.92
N GLY A 132 -14.93 -17.30 -9.16
CA GLY A 132 -14.82 -18.34 -10.18
C GLY A 132 -15.63 -19.60 -9.85
N PRO A 133 -15.27 -20.78 -10.41
CA PRO A 133 -15.94 -22.05 -10.10
C PRO A 133 -15.64 -22.58 -8.68
N ASP A 134 -14.75 -21.92 -7.93
CA ASP A 134 -14.37 -22.32 -6.58
C ASP A 134 -15.44 -21.88 -5.57
N VAL A 135 -16.32 -22.82 -5.22
CA VAL A 135 -17.37 -22.60 -4.22
C VAL A 135 -16.83 -22.35 -2.81
N ASP A 136 -15.62 -22.81 -2.49
CA ASP A 136 -15.00 -22.62 -1.18
C ASP A 136 -14.31 -21.26 -1.06
N ALA A 137 -13.90 -20.65 -2.17
CA ALA A 137 -13.39 -19.30 -2.19
C ALA A 137 -14.40 -18.29 -1.61
N ALA A 138 -15.70 -18.48 -1.85
CA ALA A 138 -16.75 -17.65 -1.27
C ALA A 138 -16.70 -17.66 0.27
N LYS A 139 -16.47 -18.82 0.91
CA LYS A 139 -16.38 -18.94 2.38
C LYS A 139 -15.19 -18.16 2.94
N VAL A 140 -14.01 -18.29 2.30
CA VAL A 140 -12.79 -17.56 2.69
C VAL A 140 -13.00 -16.05 2.51
N VAL A 141 -13.57 -15.61 1.39
CA VAL A 141 -13.87 -14.21 1.11
C VAL A 141 -14.82 -13.63 2.16
N GLN A 142 -15.92 -14.32 2.48
CA GLN A 142 -16.87 -13.84 3.50
C GLN A 142 -16.20 -13.74 4.88
N PHE A 143 -15.34 -14.69 5.26
CA PHE A 143 -14.61 -14.64 6.53
C PHE A 143 -13.66 -13.44 6.57
N VAL A 144 -12.92 -13.20 5.49
CA VAL A 144 -12.04 -12.02 5.34
C VAL A 144 -12.82 -10.71 5.42
N GLN A 145 -13.98 -10.61 4.77
CA GLN A 145 -14.88 -9.45 4.89
C GLN A 145 -15.36 -9.22 6.33
N MET A 146 -15.63 -10.30 7.07
CA MET A 146 -16.01 -10.24 8.49
C MET A 146 -14.82 -9.75 9.33
N VAL A 147 -13.61 -10.28 9.14
CA VAL A 147 -12.39 -9.80 9.82
C VAL A 147 -12.20 -8.30 9.59
N ARG A 148 -12.19 -7.87 8.32
CA ARG A 148 -12.09 -6.44 7.94
C ARG A 148 -13.15 -5.59 8.66
N THR A 149 -14.40 -6.06 8.66
CA THR A 149 -15.52 -5.32 9.28
C THR A 149 -15.35 -5.18 10.79
N GLN A 150 -14.77 -6.17 11.46
CA GLN A 150 -14.56 -6.17 12.91
C GLN A 150 -13.27 -5.46 13.35
N THR A 151 -12.33 -5.23 12.43
CA THR A 151 -11.08 -4.49 12.68
C THR A 151 -11.16 -3.05 12.17
N VAL A 152 -11.02 -2.85 10.86
CA VAL A 152 -10.96 -1.53 10.20
C VAL A 152 -12.34 -0.94 9.87
N GLY A 153 -13.41 -1.72 10.03
CA GLY A 153 -14.79 -1.26 9.88
C GLY A 153 -15.37 -1.40 8.47
N THR A 154 -16.67 -1.15 8.34
CA THR A 154 -17.40 -1.22 7.05
C THR A 154 -17.11 -0.02 6.14
N ALA A 155 -16.75 1.11 6.71
CA ALA A 155 -16.39 2.33 5.98
C ALA A 155 -14.91 2.36 5.56
N PHE A 156 -14.18 1.25 5.73
CA PHE A 156 -12.78 1.16 5.35
C PHE A 156 -12.60 1.51 3.86
N ARG A 157 -11.72 2.48 3.62
CA ARG A 157 -11.24 2.84 2.30
C ARG A 157 -9.73 2.69 2.28
N SER A 158 -9.26 2.10 1.18
CA SER A 158 -7.84 2.00 0.89
C SER A 158 -7.25 3.40 0.74
N ALA A 159 -6.04 3.61 1.28
CA ALA A 159 -5.25 4.81 1.03
C ALA A 159 -4.93 5.00 -0.46
N TYR A 160 -4.91 3.92 -1.24
CA TYR A 160 -4.53 3.92 -2.65
C TYR A 160 -5.73 3.74 -3.59
N VAL A 161 -6.94 4.04 -3.13
CA VAL A 161 -8.15 3.90 -3.95
C VAL A 161 -8.05 4.73 -5.24
N GLY A 162 -8.12 4.05 -6.38
CA GLY A 162 -8.06 4.70 -7.70
C GLY A 162 -6.67 5.19 -8.13
N SER A 163 -5.63 4.92 -7.33
CA SER A 163 -4.25 5.22 -7.73
C SER A 163 -3.77 4.23 -8.81
N LEU A 164 -3.01 4.74 -9.76
CA LEU A 164 -2.09 3.92 -10.56
C LEU A 164 -1.03 3.32 -9.64
N PRO A 165 -0.49 2.13 -9.97
CA PRO A 165 0.64 1.57 -9.25
C PRO A 165 1.85 2.50 -9.40
N PHE A 166 2.66 2.60 -8.36
CA PHE A 166 3.94 3.30 -8.42
C PHE A 166 4.95 2.62 -7.49
N GLY A 167 6.24 2.79 -7.79
CA GLY A 167 7.36 2.20 -7.07
C GLY A 167 8.38 3.27 -6.66
N THR A 168 8.89 3.20 -5.43
CA THR A 168 9.82 4.17 -4.87
C THR A 168 11.22 3.96 -5.43
N VAL A 169 11.71 4.95 -6.17
CA VAL A 169 13.06 4.96 -6.74
C VAL A 169 14.07 5.44 -5.71
N ALA A 170 13.74 6.55 -5.07
CA ALA A 170 14.55 7.14 -4.01
C ALA A 170 13.66 8.00 -3.10
N LYS A 171 13.89 7.91 -1.80
CA LYS A 171 13.22 8.71 -0.77
C LYS A 171 14.25 9.05 0.29
N GLY A 172 14.30 10.29 0.73
CA GLY A 172 15.33 10.72 1.67
C GLY A 172 15.30 12.21 1.98
N THR A 173 16.40 12.67 2.58
CA THR A 173 16.56 14.05 3.07
C THR A 173 17.84 14.72 2.59
N ASP A 174 18.63 14.03 1.76
CA ASP A 174 19.88 14.54 1.20
C ASP A 174 19.74 14.68 -0.32
N THR A 175 19.62 15.92 -0.77
CA THR A 175 19.48 16.24 -2.20
C THR A 175 20.03 17.63 -2.50
N GLY A 176 20.43 17.87 -3.75
CA GLY A 176 20.92 19.17 -4.24
C GLY A 176 19.86 20.29 -4.31
N TRP A 177 18.57 19.98 -4.10
CA TRP A 177 17.48 20.94 -4.23
C TRP A 177 17.13 21.62 -2.90
N ASP A 178 17.44 22.92 -2.79
CA ASP A 178 17.10 23.75 -1.62
C ASP A 178 15.66 24.32 -1.67
N THR A 179 15.04 24.33 -2.86
CA THR A 179 13.71 24.91 -3.07
C THR A 179 12.65 23.84 -3.21
N HIS A 180 11.43 24.19 -2.84
CA HIS A 180 10.25 23.40 -3.12
C HIS A 180 10.05 23.35 -4.65
N THR A 181 10.14 22.16 -5.24
CA THR A 181 9.95 21.95 -6.67
C THR A 181 9.42 20.55 -6.98
N THR A 182 8.84 20.38 -8.16
CA THR A 182 8.31 19.11 -8.68
C THR A 182 8.78 18.89 -10.09
N PHE A 183 9.06 17.64 -10.44
CA PHE A 183 9.43 17.25 -11.81
C PHE A 183 8.55 16.09 -12.28
N VAL A 184 8.18 16.14 -13.55
CA VAL A 184 7.53 15.06 -14.29
C VAL A 184 8.41 14.74 -15.49
N PHE A 185 8.98 13.55 -15.50
CA PHE A 185 9.70 13.03 -16.67
C PHE A 185 8.77 12.04 -17.38
N ARG A 186 8.34 12.40 -18.58
CA ARG A 186 7.60 11.53 -19.49
C ARG A 186 7.91 11.91 -20.91
N THR A 187 7.97 10.94 -21.80
CA THR A 187 8.05 11.25 -23.22
C THR A 187 6.69 11.79 -23.69
N PRO A 188 6.64 12.93 -24.41
CA PRO A 188 5.42 13.40 -25.05
C PRO A 188 4.83 12.35 -26.00
N ASP A 189 3.56 12.47 -26.37
CA ASP A 189 2.88 11.47 -27.20
C ASP A 189 3.50 11.33 -28.60
N GLU A 190 4.17 12.38 -29.08
CA GLU A 190 4.94 12.40 -30.33
C GLU A 190 6.43 12.76 -30.09
N GLY A 191 6.96 12.56 -28.88
CA GLY A 191 8.31 12.99 -28.48
C GLY A 191 9.41 11.93 -28.65
N ASP A 192 10.67 12.37 -28.63
CA ASP A 192 11.86 11.49 -28.63
C ASP A 192 12.22 11.07 -27.19
N THR A 193 12.30 9.76 -26.94
CA THR A 193 12.69 9.19 -25.64
C THR A 193 14.11 9.60 -25.22
N LYS A 194 14.99 9.93 -26.18
CA LYS A 194 16.37 10.38 -25.91
C LYS A 194 16.41 11.73 -25.21
N GLU A 195 15.50 12.65 -25.56
CA GLU A 195 15.42 13.95 -24.90
C GLU A 195 14.97 13.79 -23.45
N THR A 196 13.98 12.92 -23.21
CA THR A 196 13.51 12.60 -21.86
C THR A 196 14.62 11.94 -21.04
N GLN A 197 15.35 10.98 -21.61
CA GLN A 197 16.49 10.33 -20.95
C GLN A 197 17.59 11.34 -20.60
N ALA A 198 17.95 12.25 -21.52
CA ALA A 198 18.98 13.25 -21.27
C ALA A 198 18.58 14.22 -20.14
N ALA A 199 17.30 14.62 -20.10
CA ALA A 199 16.76 15.43 -19.01
C ALA A 199 16.78 14.69 -17.66
N TRP A 200 16.46 13.39 -17.66
CA TRP A 200 16.54 12.54 -16.47
C TRP A 200 17.97 12.37 -15.96
N ASP A 201 18.94 12.13 -16.86
CA ASP A 201 20.35 11.99 -16.52
C ASP A 201 20.91 13.27 -15.88
N GLU A 202 20.55 14.43 -16.44
CA GLU A 202 20.94 15.74 -15.90
C GLU A 202 20.35 15.96 -14.51
N PHE A 203 19.04 15.75 -14.37
CA PHE A 203 18.33 15.88 -13.11
C PHE A 203 18.94 14.96 -12.04
N TRP A 204 19.22 13.70 -12.37
CA TRP A 204 19.74 12.73 -11.40
C TRP A 204 21.12 13.13 -10.91
N ARG A 205 21.97 13.67 -11.79
CA ARG A 205 23.27 14.20 -11.42
C ARG A 205 23.15 15.37 -10.46
N GLU A 206 22.24 16.32 -10.72
CA GLU A 206 21.99 17.47 -9.84
C GLU A 206 21.42 17.02 -8.48
N HIS A 207 20.43 16.13 -8.50
CA HIS A 207 19.83 15.53 -7.31
C HIS A 207 20.88 14.93 -6.36
N ASN A 208 21.91 14.28 -6.91
CA ASN A 208 23.00 13.62 -6.18
C ASN A 208 24.23 14.54 -5.96
N HIS A 209 24.08 15.86 -5.95
CA HIS A 209 25.18 16.82 -5.73
C HIS A 209 26.37 16.64 -6.69
N GLY A 210 26.11 16.21 -7.92
CA GLY A 210 27.14 15.93 -8.93
C GLY A 210 27.89 14.62 -8.73
N ALA A 211 27.50 13.78 -7.75
CA ALA A 211 28.06 12.45 -7.61
C ALA A 211 27.80 11.61 -8.87
N ARG A 212 28.77 10.77 -9.26
CA ARG A 212 28.67 9.92 -10.45
C ARG A 212 27.88 8.65 -10.19
N THR A 213 26.71 8.77 -9.57
CA THR A 213 25.75 7.68 -9.48
C THR A 213 24.95 7.64 -10.78
N LEU A 214 24.85 6.45 -11.38
CA LEU A 214 24.03 6.29 -12.58
C LEU A 214 22.55 6.39 -12.18
N PRO A 215 21.71 7.09 -12.98
CA PRO A 215 20.28 7.06 -12.78
C PRO A 215 19.76 5.63 -12.97
N PRO A 216 18.72 5.24 -12.23
CA PRO A 216 18.01 4.00 -12.53
C PRO A 216 17.41 4.07 -13.93
N GLY A 217 17.44 2.94 -14.63
CA GLY A 217 16.94 2.82 -16.00
C GLY A 217 15.41 2.95 -16.03
N VAL A 218 14.90 3.67 -17.04
CA VAL A 218 13.47 3.93 -17.22
C VAL A 218 13.08 3.54 -18.64
N ASP A 219 11.98 2.82 -18.79
CA ASP A 219 11.41 2.54 -20.12
C ASP A 219 10.41 3.65 -20.47
N TRP A 220 10.90 4.71 -21.10
CA TRP A 220 10.10 5.90 -21.41
C TRP A 220 8.92 5.67 -22.37
N GLU A 221 8.84 4.51 -23.03
CA GLU A 221 7.67 4.16 -23.82
C GLU A 221 6.47 3.84 -22.91
N THR A 222 6.72 3.23 -21.76
CA THR A 222 5.71 2.67 -20.87
C THR A 222 5.67 3.33 -19.49
N ASP A 223 6.71 4.07 -19.10
CA ASP A 223 6.88 4.68 -17.79
C ASP A 223 6.85 6.21 -17.80
N MET A 224 6.63 6.73 -16.60
CA MET A 224 7.01 8.09 -16.23
C MET A 224 7.70 8.10 -14.86
N VAL A 225 8.49 9.15 -14.62
CA VAL A 225 9.10 9.42 -13.31
C VAL A 225 8.48 10.68 -12.72
N LEU A 226 8.08 10.60 -11.46
CA LEU A 226 7.54 11.71 -10.70
C LEU A 226 8.48 11.99 -9.53
N ALA A 227 8.88 13.26 -9.37
CA ALA A 227 9.79 13.65 -8.30
C ALA A 227 9.27 14.89 -7.57
N GLY A 228 9.16 14.79 -6.25
CA GLY A 228 8.76 15.89 -5.38
C GLY A 228 9.86 16.25 -4.38
N PHE A 229 10.13 17.55 -4.23
CA PHE A 229 11.09 18.14 -3.32
C PHE A 229 10.43 19.21 -2.46
N LEU A 230 10.59 19.10 -1.14
CA LEU A 230 10.03 20.08 -0.20
C LEU A 230 10.93 21.31 0.03
N GLY A 231 12.19 21.23 -0.40
CA GLY A 231 13.22 22.22 -0.09
C GLY A 231 13.73 22.09 1.34
N VAL A 232 14.29 23.17 1.88
CA VAL A 232 14.91 23.19 3.22
C VAL A 232 13.88 23.06 4.35
N ARG A 233 14.18 22.21 5.33
CA ARG A 233 13.54 22.14 6.65
C ARG A 233 14.58 22.24 7.74
N GLU A 234 14.25 22.91 8.84
CA GLU A 234 15.18 23.20 9.95
C GLU A 234 15.20 22.08 11.01
N GLU A 235 14.24 21.17 10.95
CA GLU A 235 14.03 20.09 11.91
C GLU A 235 14.03 18.73 11.23
N VAL A 236 14.46 17.69 11.95
CA VAL A 236 14.35 16.31 11.48
C VAL A 236 12.97 15.74 11.73
N GLY A 237 12.58 14.78 10.90
CA GLY A 237 11.29 14.09 11.00
C GLY A 237 10.34 14.46 9.87
N ASP A 238 10.61 15.55 9.15
CA ASP A 238 9.88 15.89 7.95
C ASP A 238 10.19 14.92 6.81
N SER A 239 9.15 14.45 6.12
CA SER A 239 9.30 13.61 4.92
C SER A 239 8.40 14.11 3.78
N ALA A 240 8.91 13.99 2.55
CA ALA A 240 8.12 14.20 1.34
C ALA A 240 7.54 12.86 0.88
N GLU A 241 6.26 12.83 0.50
CA GLU A 241 5.59 11.59 0.13
C GLU A 241 4.62 11.76 -1.02
N ILE A 242 4.88 11.07 -2.15
CA ILE A 242 3.87 10.86 -3.18
C ILE A 242 2.93 9.77 -2.68
N ARG A 243 1.67 10.13 -2.45
CA ARG A 243 0.66 9.27 -1.83
C ARG A 243 -0.24 8.58 -2.84
N SER A 244 -0.54 9.24 -3.94
CA SER A 244 -1.39 8.67 -4.99
C SER A 244 -1.10 9.30 -6.35
N VAL A 245 -1.33 8.51 -7.41
CA VAL A 245 -1.25 8.95 -8.81
C VAL A 245 -2.58 8.64 -9.46
N ILE A 246 -3.47 9.61 -9.59
CA ILE A 246 -4.87 9.39 -9.96
C ILE A 246 -5.12 9.93 -11.37
N THR A 247 -5.68 9.10 -12.25
CA THR A 247 -6.20 9.57 -13.54
C THR A 247 -7.55 10.25 -13.35
N ILE A 248 -7.66 11.47 -13.85
CA ILE A 248 -8.88 12.28 -13.84
C ILE A 248 -9.26 12.66 -15.28
N ALA A 249 -10.47 13.20 -15.48
CA ALA A 249 -10.93 13.57 -16.83
C ALA A 249 -10.01 14.58 -17.54
N ALA A 250 -9.32 15.44 -16.77
CA ALA A 250 -8.45 16.48 -17.29
C ALA A 250 -6.99 16.04 -17.50
N GLY A 251 -6.61 14.82 -17.12
CA GLY A 251 -5.21 14.38 -17.12
C GLY A 251 -4.89 13.48 -15.92
N THR A 252 -3.72 13.69 -15.32
CA THR A 252 -3.26 12.92 -14.16
C THR A 252 -2.94 13.86 -13.00
N LYS A 253 -3.43 13.54 -11.81
CA LYS A 253 -3.13 14.26 -10.58
C LYS A 253 -2.24 13.43 -9.67
N VAL A 254 -1.16 14.02 -9.20
CA VAL A 254 -0.24 13.42 -8.22
C VAL A 254 -0.53 14.05 -6.87
N GLU A 255 -1.05 13.27 -5.93
CA GLU A 255 -1.20 13.72 -4.56
C GLU A 255 0.10 13.50 -3.81
N TRP A 256 0.59 14.55 -3.19
CA TRP A 256 1.78 14.50 -2.35
C TRP A 256 1.56 15.21 -1.02
N VAL A 257 2.31 14.74 -0.04
CA VAL A 257 2.13 15.06 1.36
C VAL A 257 3.49 15.36 1.95
N GLU A 258 3.50 16.32 2.86
CA GLU A 258 4.60 16.53 3.79
C GLU A 258 4.19 15.94 5.13
N ARG A 259 4.83 14.85 5.55
CA ARG A 259 4.66 14.37 6.92
C ARG A 259 5.49 15.24 7.84
N ILE A 260 4.88 15.71 8.91
CA ILE A 260 5.54 16.54 9.92
C ILE A 260 5.41 15.87 11.29
N PRO A 261 6.39 16.00 12.19
CA PRO A 261 6.25 15.60 13.58
C PRO A 261 5.01 16.25 14.22
N GLY A 262 4.17 15.47 14.90
CA GLY A 262 3.00 16.00 15.61
C GLY A 262 3.36 16.83 16.85
N ASP A 263 2.36 17.50 17.43
CA ASP A 263 2.46 18.53 18.50
C ASP A 263 3.24 18.15 19.77
N PHE A 264 3.60 16.88 19.96
CA PHE A 264 4.33 16.38 21.12
C PHE A 264 5.70 15.77 20.79
N CYS A 265 6.14 15.92 19.55
CA CYS A 265 7.47 15.52 19.15
C CYS A 265 8.45 16.64 19.46
N VAL A 266 9.64 16.28 19.95
CA VAL A 266 10.75 17.21 20.13
C VAL A 266 11.80 16.84 19.09
N PRO A 267 11.65 17.28 17.83
CA PRO A 267 12.61 16.97 16.80
C PRO A 267 13.94 17.64 17.09
N ALA A 268 15.03 17.00 16.66
CA ALA A 268 16.35 17.62 16.74
C ALA A 268 16.47 18.71 15.65
N HIS A 269 17.04 19.85 16.02
CA HIS A 269 17.31 20.92 15.06
C HIS A 269 18.45 20.51 14.11
N ARG A 270 18.12 20.20 12.86
CA ARG A 270 19.07 19.84 11.80
C ARG A 270 18.43 20.10 10.44
N ILE A 271 19.21 20.77 9.59
CA ILE A 271 18.80 21.08 8.22
C ILE A 271 18.67 19.79 7.40
N VAL A 272 17.50 19.58 6.82
CA VAL A 272 17.18 18.46 5.93
C VAL A 272 16.47 18.96 4.67
N ARG A 273 16.47 18.15 3.60
CA ARG A 273 15.83 18.45 2.31
C ARG A 273 15.00 17.25 1.83
N PRO A 274 13.77 17.08 2.34
CA PRO A 274 13.00 15.89 2.05
C PRO A 274 12.61 15.80 0.57
N PHE A 275 12.69 14.59 0.03
CA PHE A 275 12.30 14.30 -1.36
C PHE A 275 11.71 12.88 -1.51
N HIS A 276 10.93 12.69 -2.57
CA HIS A 276 10.42 11.39 -2.99
C HIS A 276 10.36 11.32 -4.52
N ILE A 277 11.00 10.31 -5.09
CA ILE A 277 11.06 10.00 -6.52
C ILE A 277 10.42 8.62 -6.73
N VAL A 278 9.45 8.53 -7.64
CA VAL A 278 8.74 7.28 -7.95
C VAL A 278 8.69 7.02 -9.46
N PHE A 279 8.62 5.73 -9.82
CA PHE A 279 8.19 5.26 -11.13
C PHE A 279 6.70 4.98 -11.11
N ALA A 280 6.02 5.27 -12.21
CA ALA A 280 4.64 4.87 -12.43
C ALA A 280 4.41 4.55 -13.92
N PRO A 281 3.36 3.79 -14.28
CA PRO A 281 2.95 3.65 -15.66
C PRO A 281 2.70 5.02 -16.28
N ARG A 282 3.01 5.16 -17.56
CA ARG A 282 2.68 6.35 -18.34
C ARG A 282 1.17 6.63 -18.26
N ALA A 283 0.84 7.87 -17.91
CA ALA A 283 -0.54 8.30 -17.68
C ALA A 283 -0.93 9.48 -18.59
N PRO A 284 -2.24 9.77 -18.77
CA PRO A 284 -2.71 10.89 -19.57
C PRO A 284 -2.16 12.24 -19.09
N ALA A 285 -1.85 13.11 -20.06
CA ALA A 285 -1.39 14.49 -19.81
C ALA A 285 -2.57 15.48 -19.63
N PRO A 286 -2.32 16.66 -19.03
CA PRO A 286 -1.14 17.03 -18.22
C PRO A 286 -1.03 16.18 -16.94
N VAL A 287 0.18 16.11 -16.39
CA VAL A 287 0.44 15.49 -15.08
C VAL A 287 0.78 16.62 -14.11
N GLU A 288 -0.04 16.79 -13.08
CA GLU A 288 0.06 17.92 -12.16
C GLU A 288 0.12 17.43 -10.71
N PHE A 289 1.02 18.01 -9.93
CA PHE A 289 1.07 17.81 -8.48
C PHE A 289 0.00 18.65 -7.80
N SER A 290 -0.63 18.09 -6.77
CA SER A 290 -1.51 18.85 -5.88
C SER A 290 -0.72 19.89 -5.09
N GLU A 291 -1.42 20.80 -4.41
CA GLU A 291 -0.80 21.50 -3.29
C GLU A 291 -0.30 20.49 -2.25
N VAL A 292 0.83 20.80 -1.59
CA VAL A 292 1.36 19.97 -0.50
C VAL A 292 0.38 20.00 0.65
N ARG A 293 -0.11 18.83 1.05
CA ARG A 293 -0.89 18.68 2.28
C ARG A 293 0.04 18.32 3.42
N LEU A 294 -0.11 19.00 4.56
CA LEU A 294 0.57 18.62 5.80
C LEU A 294 -0.11 17.41 6.45
N ASP A 295 0.69 16.47 6.94
CA ASP A 295 0.22 15.26 7.60
C ASP A 295 0.97 15.06 8.93
N PRO A 296 0.39 15.52 10.05
CA PRO A 296 1.01 15.34 11.36
C PRO A 296 1.07 13.87 11.76
N VAL A 297 2.24 13.40 12.18
CA VAL A 297 2.45 12.00 12.60
C VAL A 297 2.73 11.89 14.09
N THR A 298 2.28 10.81 14.71
CA THR A 298 2.65 10.52 16.10
C THR A 298 4.12 10.13 16.19
N CYS A 299 4.83 10.63 17.20
CA CYS A 299 6.25 10.34 17.38
C CYS A 299 6.51 8.83 17.54
N GLY A 300 7.58 8.33 16.91
CA GLY A 300 8.03 6.95 17.07
C GLY A 300 7.29 5.92 16.20
N THR A 301 6.61 6.36 15.14
CA THR A 301 6.20 5.50 14.02
C THR A 301 7.32 5.26 13.04
#